data_AF-X1GRV8-F1
#
_entry.id   AF-X1GRV8-F1
#
_cell.length_a   1.000
_cell.length_b   1.000
_cell.length_c   1.000
_cell.angle_alpha   90.00
_cell.angle_beta   90.00
_cell.angle_gamma   90.00
#
_symmetry.space_group_name_H-M   'P 1'
#
loop_
_entity.id
_entity.type
_entity.pdbx_description
1 polymer ?
#
loop_
_entity_poly.entity_id
_entity_poly.type
_entity_poly.pdbx_seq_one_letter_code
_entity_poly.pdbx_strand_id
1 'polypeptide(L)'
;TPGFSQVQHTEIPYVRPLSPRKLAKYIGICLTDIVDTRERKYLQALLDNIAELRVVRKLVQIFKTMLARGRGNIKRWIDFVLRSKYKLTGLRTFARGLSRDIDAVKNGIEMSWSNGPLEGHVNRIKSIKR
;
A
#
# COMPACT_ATOMS: atom_id res chain seq x y z
N THR A 1 -1.16 -1.98 54.91
CA THR A 1 -1.89 -2.20 53.64
C THR A 1 -1.80 -0.91 52.83
N PRO A 2 -0.85 -0.76 51.89
CA PRO A 2 -0.72 0.48 51.14
C PRO A 2 -1.75 0.53 50.01
N GLY A 3 -2.41 1.69 49.85
CA GLY A 3 -3.62 1.87 49.06
C GLY A 3 -3.39 2.02 47.55
N PHE A 4 -4.44 1.67 46.80
CA PHE A 4 -4.55 1.75 45.34
C PHE A 4 -4.61 3.19 44.77
N SER A 5 -4.19 4.21 45.53
CA SER A 5 -4.52 5.62 45.25
C SER A 5 -3.60 6.34 44.25
N GLN A 6 -2.76 5.63 43.48
CA GLN A 6 -1.85 6.27 42.51
C GLN A 6 -1.76 5.54 41.17
N VAL A 7 -2.88 5.02 40.66
CA VAL A 7 -2.92 4.69 39.23
C VAL A 7 -3.10 5.99 38.46
N GLN A 8 -1.98 6.56 38.00
CA GLN A 8 -2.00 7.68 37.07
C GLN A 8 -2.79 7.26 35.84
N HIS A 9 -4.01 7.81 35.67
CA HIS A 9 -4.75 7.67 34.43
C HIS A 9 -3.96 8.39 33.34
N THR A 10 -3.16 7.64 32.59
CA THR A 10 -2.63 8.14 31.33
C THR A 10 -3.84 8.27 30.42
N GLU A 11 -4.33 9.50 30.22
CA GLU A 11 -5.33 9.75 29.18
C GLU A 11 -4.74 9.25 27.86
N ILE A 12 -5.29 8.16 27.32
CA ILE A 12 -4.93 7.69 25.99
C ILE A 12 -5.65 8.64 25.03
N PRO A 13 -4.96 9.60 24.38
CA PRO A 13 -5.65 10.53 23.50
C PRO A 13 -6.27 9.73 22.35
N TYR A 14 -7.59 9.81 22.20
CA TYR A 14 -8.29 9.19 21.09
C TYR A 14 -7.87 9.88 19.78
N VAL A 15 -7.02 9.20 19.01
CA VAL A 15 -6.69 9.65 17.65
C VAL A 15 -7.66 9.01 16.70
N ARG A 16 -8.46 9.82 16.00
CA ARG A 16 -9.40 9.34 14.97
C ARG A 16 -8.62 8.44 13.98
N PRO A 17 -9.00 7.17 13.83
CA PRO A 17 -8.26 6.26 12.95
C PRO A 17 -8.41 6.66 11.49
N LEU A 18 -7.35 6.42 10.70
CA LEU A 18 -7.43 6.55 9.25
C LEU A 18 -8.49 5.58 8.71
N SER A 19 -9.36 6.08 7.82
CA SER A 19 -10.27 5.19 7.10
C SER A 19 -9.48 4.22 6.22
N PRO A 20 -10.02 3.02 5.93
CA PRO A 20 -9.33 2.03 5.07
C PRO A 20 -8.92 2.61 3.71
N ARG A 21 -9.75 3.48 3.12
CA ARG A 21 -9.46 4.16 1.84
C ARG A 21 -8.30 5.15 1.95
N LYS A 22 -8.24 5.92 3.04
CA LYS A 22 -7.11 6.85 3.27
C LYS A 22 -5.82 6.10 3.54
N LEU A 23 -5.87 5.03 4.34
CA LEU A 23 -4.72 4.19 4.59
C LEU A 23 -4.16 3.59 3.29
N ALA A 24 -5.02 3.00 2.46
CA ALA A 24 -4.62 2.46 1.15
C ALA A 24 -3.98 3.53 0.25
N LYS A 25 -4.57 4.73 0.20
CA LYS A 25 -4.00 5.89 -0.52
C LYS A 25 -2.59 6.22 0.00
N TYR A 26 -2.42 6.34 1.32
CA TYR A 26 -1.17 6.79 1.90
C TYR A 26 -0.05 5.76 1.90
N ILE A 27 -0.37 4.46 1.91
CA ILE A 27 0.64 3.38 1.80
C ILE A 27 1.57 3.58 0.59
N GLY A 28 1.06 4.12 -0.52
CA GLY A 28 1.85 4.34 -1.74
C GLY A 28 2.47 5.73 -1.92
N ILE A 29 2.28 6.67 -0.99
CA ILE A 29 2.67 8.09 -1.12
C ILE A 29 3.73 8.44 -0.06
N CYS A 30 4.63 9.40 -0.32
CA CYS A 30 5.60 9.83 0.70
C CYS A 30 4.90 10.49 1.89
N LEU A 31 5.42 10.26 3.10
CA LEU A 31 4.83 10.83 4.33
C LEU A 31 4.80 12.36 4.29
N THR A 32 5.81 12.97 3.67
CA THR A 32 5.93 14.41 3.44
C THR A 32 4.78 14.99 2.62
N ASP A 33 4.19 14.19 1.72
CA ASP A 33 3.12 14.64 0.82
C ASP A 33 1.74 14.60 1.50
N ILE A 34 1.65 14.03 2.71
CA ILE A 34 0.43 14.02 3.51
C ILE A 34 0.35 15.38 4.23
N VAL A 35 -0.45 16.30 3.69
CA VAL A 35 -0.58 17.67 4.22
C VAL A 35 -1.15 17.69 5.64
N ASP A 36 -2.11 16.82 5.95
CA ASP A 36 -2.69 16.73 7.29
C ASP A 36 -1.70 16.12 8.28
N THR A 37 -1.22 16.95 9.21
CA THR A 37 -0.25 16.56 10.23
C THR A 37 -0.76 15.46 11.17
N ARG A 38 -2.05 15.42 11.48
CA ARG A 38 -2.63 14.37 12.35
C ARG A 38 -2.63 13.03 11.64
N GLU A 39 -3.05 13.03 10.37
CA GLU A 39 -3.05 11.82 9.53
C GLU A 39 -1.64 11.31 9.27
N ARG A 40 -0.68 12.22 9.03
CA ARG A 40 0.74 11.89 8.91
C ARG A 40 1.28 11.25 10.19
N LYS A 41 1.04 11.85 11.36
CA LYS A 41 1.46 11.30 12.66
C LYS A 41 0.83 9.94 12.95
N TYR A 42 -0.45 9.78 12.64
CA TYR A 42 -1.14 8.50 12.81
C TYR A 42 -0.55 7.41 11.91
N LEU A 43 -0.31 7.71 10.63
CA LEU A 43 0.36 6.76 9.74
C LEU A 43 1.77 6.43 10.21
N GLN A 44 2.53 7.42 10.67
CA GLN A 44 3.86 7.21 11.23
C GLN A 44 3.80 6.25 12.42
N ALA A 45 2.89 6.48 13.38
CA ALA A 45 2.69 5.59 14.51
C ALA A 45 2.32 4.15 14.07
N LEU A 46 1.45 3.99 13.07
CA LEU A 46 1.16 2.66 12.52
C LEU A 46 2.38 1.99 11.91
N LEU A 47 3.22 2.74 11.19
CA LEU A 47 4.45 2.21 10.61
C LEU A 47 5.44 1.82 11.70
N ASP A 48 5.58 2.61 12.75
CA ASP A 48 6.52 2.34 13.85
C ASP A 48 6.12 1.09 14.65
N ASN A 49 4.81 0.85 14.81
CA ASN A 49 4.30 -0.24 15.63
C ASN A 49 3.95 -1.51 14.84
N ILE A 50 3.70 -1.43 13.53
CA ILE A 50 3.25 -2.56 12.70
C ILE A 50 4.26 -2.88 11.60
N ALA A 51 5.13 -3.85 11.88
CA ALA A 51 6.15 -4.31 10.94
C ALA A 51 5.56 -4.81 9.61
N GLU A 52 4.41 -5.48 9.64
CA GLU A 52 3.70 -5.94 8.44
C GLU A 52 3.32 -4.77 7.51
N LEU A 53 2.87 -3.65 8.07
CA LEU A 53 2.49 -2.48 7.32
C LEU A 53 3.70 -1.81 6.64
N ARG A 54 4.86 -1.79 7.32
CA ARG A 54 6.12 -1.32 6.72
C ARG A 54 6.52 -2.15 5.51
N VAL A 55 6.34 -3.48 5.60
CA VAL A 55 6.65 -4.41 4.51
C VAL A 55 5.70 -4.18 3.34
N VAL A 56 4.39 -4.08 3.60
CA VAL A 56 3.38 -3.74 2.58
C VAL A 56 3.73 -2.43 1.88
N ARG A 57 4.01 -1.37 2.65
CA ARG A 57 4.43 -0.05 2.13
C ARG A 57 5.64 -0.16 1.22
N LYS A 58 6.68 -0.86 1.64
CA LYS A 58 7.88 -1.04 0.83
C LYS A 58 7.58 -1.78 -0.47
N LEU A 59 6.76 -2.83 -0.41
CA LEU A 59 6.39 -3.62 -1.59
C LEU A 59 5.57 -2.82 -2.59
N VAL A 60 4.59 -2.03 -2.12
CA VAL A 60 3.80 -1.13 -2.96
C VAL A 60 4.69 -0.08 -3.62
N GLN A 61 5.62 0.53 -2.86
CA GLN A 61 6.55 1.51 -3.41
C GLN A 61 7.46 0.90 -4.47
N ILE A 62 8.05 -0.28 -4.22
CA ILE A 62 8.87 -0.98 -5.22
C ILE A 62 8.06 -1.24 -6.49
N PHE A 63 6.85 -1.78 -6.36
CA PHE A 63 5.99 -2.06 -7.52
C PHE A 63 5.64 -0.79 -8.31
N LYS A 64 5.25 0.29 -7.63
CA LYS A 64 5.01 1.60 -8.26
C LYS A 64 6.26 2.12 -8.98
N THR A 65 7.44 1.97 -8.39
CA THR A 65 8.70 2.37 -9.02
C THR A 65 9.00 1.54 -10.26
N MET A 66 8.70 0.23 -10.27
CA MET A 66 8.86 -0.60 -11.46
C MET A 66 7.99 -0.10 -12.61
N LEU A 67 6.71 0.18 -12.34
CA LEU A 67 5.78 0.75 -13.32
C LEU A 67 6.24 2.13 -13.81
N ALA A 68 6.61 3.03 -12.91
CA ALA A 68 6.98 4.40 -13.26
C ALA A 68 8.29 4.48 -14.06
N ARG A 69 9.23 3.57 -13.83
CA ARG A 69 10.53 3.55 -14.53
C ARG A 69 10.52 2.67 -15.79
N GLY A 70 9.43 1.94 -16.00
CA GLY A 70 9.32 0.91 -17.03
C GLY A 70 10.38 -0.18 -16.94
N ARG A 71 10.88 -0.48 -15.74
CA ARG A 71 11.94 -1.48 -15.52
C ARG A 71 11.91 -2.02 -14.11
N GLY A 72 12.21 -3.31 -13.96
CA GLY A 72 12.33 -3.94 -12.66
C GLY A 72 12.18 -5.45 -12.71
N ASN A 73 12.62 -6.12 -11.66
CA ASN A 73 12.52 -7.57 -11.58
C ASN A 73 11.20 -7.99 -10.92
N ILE A 74 10.14 -8.06 -11.73
CA ILE A 74 8.80 -8.43 -11.27
C ILE A 74 8.76 -9.86 -10.71
N LYS A 75 9.54 -10.80 -11.28
CA LYS A 75 9.64 -12.18 -10.76
C LYS A 75 10.19 -12.17 -9.33
N ARG A 76 11.27 -11.44 -9.07
CA ARG A 76 11.85 -11.29 -7.72
C ARG A 76 10.88 -10.64 -6.74
N TRP A 77 10.09 -9.67 -7.19
CA TRP A 77 9.05 -9.05 -6.38
C TRP A 77 7.94 -10.04 -6.01
N ILE A 78 7.41 -10.79 -6.99
CA ILE A 78 6.38 -11.84 -6.77
C ILE A 78 6.91 -12.87 -5.77
N ASP A 79 8.12 -13.37 -6.02
CA ASP A 79 8.82 -14.33 -5.18
C ASP A 79 8.93 -13.88 -3.72
N PHE A 80 9.32 -12.61 -3.50
CA PHE A 80 9.40 -12.04 -2.17
C PHE A 80 8.02 -12.02 -1.49
N VAL A 81 6.97 -11.60 -2.21
CA VAL A 81 5.60 -11.57 -1.66
C VAL A 81 5.12 -12.96 -1.26
N LEU A 82 5.37 -13.96 -2.10
CA LEU A 82 4.92 -15.34 -1.88
C LEU A 82 5.68 -16.01 -0.73
N ARG A 83 7.00 -15.77 -0.61
CA ARG A 83 7.87 -16.35 0.44
C ARG A 83 7.93 -15.53 1.73
N SER A 84 7.37 -14.33 1.75
CA SER A 84 7.35 -13.47 2.95
C SER A 84 6.69 -14.18 4.13
N LYS A 85 7.29 -14.09 5.32
CA LYS A 85 6.71 -14.62 6.56
C LYS A 85 5.50 -13.83 7.08
N TYR A 86 5.30 -12.62 6.59
CA TYR A 86 4.23 -11.72 7.02
C TYR A 86 2.87 -12.13 6.42
N LYS A 87 1.77 -11.76 7.08
CA LYS A 87 0.41 -12.06 6.60
C LYS A 87 -0.02 -11.12 5.47
N LEU A 88 0.47 -11.41 4.26
CA LEU A 88 0.24 -10.60 3.06
C LEU A 88 -0.87 -11.16 2.16
N THR A 89 -1.99 -11.64 2.70
CA THR A 89 -3.00 -12.42 1.94
C THR A 89 -3.45 -11.74 0.65
N GLY A 90 -3.85 -10.46 0.70
CA GLY A 90 -4.27 -9.72 -0.49
C GLY A 90 -3.14 -9.56 -1.51
N LEU A 91 -1.92 -9.23 -1.06
CA LEU A 91 -0.75 -9.11 -1.93
C LEU A 91 -0.33 -10.46 -2.53
N ARG A 92 -0.47 -11.58 -1.80
CA ARG A 92 -0.18 -12.92 -2.30
C ARG A 92 -1.17 -13.32 -3.39
N THR A 93 -2.46 -13.04 -3.22
CA THR A 93 -3.46 -13.28 -4.26
C THR A 93 -3.15 -12.46 -5.51
N PHE A 94 -2.82 -11.17 -5.33
CA PHE A 94 -2.38 -10.31 -6.43
C PHE A 94 -1.13 -10.85 -7.13
N ALA A 95 -0.08 -11.22 -6.39
CA ALA A 95 1.16 -11.76 -6.91
C ALA A 95 0.97 -13.09 -7.67
N ARG A 96 0.06 -13.97 -7.21
CA ARG A 96 -0.32 -15.19 -7.95
C ARG A 96 -1.00 -14.85 -9.27
N GLY A 97 -1.86 -13.84 -9.29
CA GLY A 97 -2.45 -13.33 -10.52
C GLY A 97 -1.37 -12.88 -11.51
N LEU A 98 -0.45 -12.02 -11.07
CA LEU A 98 0.67 -11.57 -11.90
C LEU A 98 1.56 -12.72 -12.40
N SER A 99 1.73 -13.76 -11.56
CA SER A 99 2.57 -14.92 -11.92
C SER A 99 1.96 -15.77 -13.03
N ARG A 100 0.63 -15.80 -13.18
CA ARG A 100 -0.05 -16.57 -14.23
C ARG A 100 0.21 -15.94 -15.61
N ASP A 101 0.23 -14.62 -15.67
CA ASP A 101 0.38 -13.85 -16.91
C ASP A 101 1.72 -13.09 -16.95
N ILE A 102 2.79 -13.75 -16.50
CA ILE A 102 4.07 -13.08 -16.21
C ILE A 102 4.68 -12.37 -17.42
N ASP A 103 4.53 -12.91 -18.61
CA ASP A 103 5.08 -12.33 -19.84
C ASP A 103 4.29 -11.07 -20.24
N ALA A 104 2.97 -11.09 -20.09
CA ALA A 104 2.13 -9.90 -20.29
C ALA A 104 2.46 -8.80 -19.27
N VAL A 105 2.69 -9.17 -17.99
CA VAL A 105 3.06 -8.20 -16.94
C VAL A 105 4.44 -7.59 -17.20
N LYS A 106 5.42 -8.40 -17.64
CA LYS A 106 6.75 -7.88 -18.03
C LYS A 106 6.64 -6.88 -19.18
N ASN A 107 5.90 -7.25 -20.23
CA ASN A 107 5.64 -6.36 -21.35
C ASN A 107 4.93 -5.08 -20.90
N GLY A 108 3.94 -5.17 -20.00
CA GLY A 108 3.25 -4.00 -19.45
C GLY A 108 4.12 -3.11 -18.55
N ILE A 109 5.23 -3.62 -18.00
CA ILE A 109 6.23 -2.82 -17.31
C ILE A 109 7.21 -2.21 -18.32
N GLU A 110 7.74 -2.99 -19.24
CA GLU A 110 8.86 -2.56 -20.11
C GLU A 110 8.42 -1.70 -21.30
N MET A 111 7.19 -1.88 -21.78
CA MET A 111 6.71 -1.17 -22.96
C MET A 111 6.19 0.23 -22.59
N SER A 112 6.54 1.22 -23.42
CA SER A 112 6.15 2.62 -23.25
C SER A 112 4.69 2.91 -23.59
N TRP A 113 3.99 1.98 -24.24
CA TRP A 113 2.56 2.12 -24.49
C TRP A 113 1.80 1.71 -23.22
N SER A 114 1.34 2.70 -22.46
CA SER A 114 0.30 2.45 -21.46
C SER A 114 -1.06 2.68 -22.12
N ASN A 115 -1.95 1.70 -22.09
CA ASN A 115 -3.37 1.92 -22.42
C ASN A 115 -4.09 2.74 -21.33
N GLY A 116 -3.38 3.27 -20.33
CA GLY A 116 -3.94 3.97 -19.17
C GLY A 116 -4.89 5.13 -19.53
N PRO A 117 -4.56 6.02 -20.48
CA PRO A 117 -5.48 7.07 -20.93
C PRO A 117 -6.73 6.51 -21.62
N LEU A 118 -6.57 5.46 -22.42
CA LEU A 118 -7.64 4.82 -23.20
C LEU A 118 -8.59 4.02 -22.30
N GLU A 119 -8.08 3.24 -21.34
CA GLU A 119 -8.86 2.54 -20.33
C GLU A 119 -9.60 3.50 -19.39
N GLY A 120 -8.95 4.61 -19.01
CA GLY A 120 -9.59 5.68 -18.24
C GLY A 120 -10.77 6.31 -18.98
N HIS A 121 -10.63 6.53 -20.29
CA HIS A 121 -11.70 7.05 -21.14
C HIS A 121 -12.85 6.04 -21.29
N VAL A 122 -12.54 4.77 -21.53
CA VAL A 122 -13.55 3.69 -21.61
C VAL A 122 -14.29 3.51 -20.29
N ASN A 123 -13.60 3.57 -19.15
CA ASN A 123 -14.23 3.43 -17.83
C ASN A 123 -15.12 4.64 -17.49
N ARG A 124 -14.72 5.85 -17.92
CA ARG A 124 -15.54 7.07 -17.84
C ARG A 124 -16.79 6.96 -18.71
N ILE A 125 -16.69 6.51 -19.95
CA ILE A 125 -17.84 6.31 -20.84
C ILE A 125 -18.81 5.27 -20.25
N LYS A 126 -18.30 4.16 -19.70
CA LYS A 126 -19.11 3.14 -19.03
C LYS A 126 -19.80 3.66 -17.77
N SER A 127 -19.18 4.58 -17.05
CA SER A 127 -19.77 5.22 -15.86
C SER A 127 -20.81 6.29 -16.18
N ILE A 128 -20.72 6.96 -17.33
CA ILE A 128 -21.66 8.01 -17.76
C ILE A 128 -22.94 7.40 -18.36
N LYS A 129 -22.84 6.22 -18.96
CA LYS A 129 -23.98 5.52 -19.58
C LYS A 129 -24.89 4.78 -18.59
N ARG A 130 -24.73 4.98 -17.27
CA ARG A 130 -25.50 4.28 -16.24
C ARG A 130 -26.61 5.16 -15.67
#